data_AF-X6DE47-F1
#
_entry.id   AF-X6DE47-F1
#
_cell.length_a   1.000
_cell.length_b   1.000
_cell.length_c   1.000
_cell.angle_alpha   90.00
_cell.angle_beta   90.00
_cell.angle_gamma   90.00
#
_symmetry.space_group_name_H-M   'P 1'
#
loop_
_entity.id
_entity.type
_entity.pdbx_description
1 polymer ?
#
loop_
_entity_poly.entity_id
_entity_poly.type
_entity_poly.pdbx_seq_one_letter_code
_entity_poly.pdbx_strand_id
1 'polypeptide(L)'
;MLTKSDLTRAQAMIAERDTAQRIRDRMRTEPVSLMVGDGKEASVIHLSADYLGQMVFEVKASLDDQIKTINAALTEMGVEP
;
A
#
# COMPACT_ATOMS: atom_id res chain seq x y z
N MET A 1 13.98 12.70 -24.13
CA MET A 1 12.71 12.11 -24.61
C MET A 1 12.57 10.76 -23.96
N LEU A 2 11.44 10.49 -23.30
CA LEU A 2 11.14 9.18 -22.73
C LEU A 2 11.00 8.14 -23.85
N THR A 3 11.64 6.99 -23.70
CA THR A 3 11.49 5.88 -24.63
C THR A 3 10.16 5.15 -24.38
N LYS A 4 9.72 4.31 -25.33
CA LYS A 4 8.52 3.48 -25.13
C LYS A 4 8.65 2.54 -23.93
N SER A 5 9.86 2.04 -23.65
CA SER A 5 10.18 1.28 -22.44
C SER A 5 10.02 2.10 -21.15
N ASP A 6 10.44 3.36 -21.17
CA ASP A 6 10.30 4.25 -20.00
C ASP A 6 8.83 4.57 -19.73
N LEU A 7 8.02 4.75 -20.76
CA LEU A 7 6.57 4.94 -20.62
C LEU A 7 5.89 3.71 -20.00
N THR A 8 6.20 2.50 -20.47
CA THR A 8 5.63 1.27 -19.90
C THR A 8 6.06 1.11 -18.43
N ARG A 9 7.31 1.44 -18.11
CA ARG A 9 7.82 1.38 -16.73
C ARG A 9 7.13 2.40 -15.83
N ALA A 10 6.96 3.64 -16.29
CA ALA A 10 6.24 4.68 -15.56
C ALA A 10 4.77 4.30 -15.31
N GLN A 11 4.10 3.69 -16.30
CA GLN A 11 2.73 3.21 -16.12
C GLN A 11 2.63 2.11 -15.05
N ALA A 12 3.57 1.18 -15.02
CA ALA A 12 3.62 0.15 -13.99
C ALA A 12 3.84 0.77 -12.59
N MET A 13 4.75 1.75 -12.48
CA MET A 13 5.00 2.49 -11.23
C MET A 13 3.76 3.25 -10.75
N ILE A 14 3.03 3.92 -11.65
CA ILE A 14 1.78 4.61 -11.29
C ILE A 14 0.73 3.61 -10.77
N ALA A 15 0.56 2.47 -11.44
CA ALA A 15 -0.38 1.44 -11.00
C ALA A 15 -0.03 0.87 -9.62
N GLU A 16 1.26 0.69 -9.33
CA GLU A 16 1.75 0.27 -8.01
C GLU A 16 1.47 1.34 -6.94
N ARG A 17 1.76 2.61 -7.24
CA ARG A 17 1.48 3.75 -6.37
C ARG A 17 0.00 3.86 -6.04
N ASP A 18 -0.88 3.73 -7.03
CA ASP A 18 -2.32 3.81 -6.85
C ASP A 18 -2.88 2.65 -6.04
N THR A 19 -2.25 1.49 -6.13
CA THR A 19 -2.59 0.32 -5.30
C THR A 19 -2.18 0.56 -3.85
N ALA A 20 -0.95 1.02 -3.61
CA ALA A 20 -0.47 1.37 -2.27
C ALA A 20 -1.34 2.47 -1.63
N GLN A 21 -1.69 3.51 -2.39
CA GLN A 21 -2.57 4.59 -1.94
C GLN A 21 -3.97 4.08 -1.57
N ARG A 22 -4.58 3.23 -2.40
CA ARG A 22 -5.88 2.61 -2.08
C ARG A 22 -5.83 1.78 -0.80
N ILE A 23 -4.79 0.97 -0.60
CA ILE A 23 -4.64 0.17 0.62
C ILE A 23 -4.50 1.08 1.84
N ARG A 24 -3.66 2.13 1.74
CA ARG A 24 -3.48 3.12 2.80
C ARG A 24 -4.80 3.79 3.20
N ASP A 25 -5.59 4.20 2.21
CA ASP A 25 -6.89 4.84 2.42
C ASP A 25 -7.91 3.87 3.02
N ARG A 26 -7.90 2.61 2.60
CA ARG A 26 -8.76 1.56 3.15
C ARG A 26 -8.47 1.30 4.63
N MET A 27 -7.19 1.33 5.03
CA MET A 27 -6.76 1.22 6.43
C MET A 27 -7.14 2.43 7.31
N ARG A 28 -7.76 3.49 6.76
CA ARG A 28 -8.38 4.55 7.56
C ARG A 28 -9.81 4.24 7.97
N THR A 29 -10.50 3.39 7.22
CA THR A 29 -11.96 3.17 7.35
C THR A 29 -12.30 1.76 7.82
N GLU A 30 -11.45 0.77 7.54
CA GLU A 30 -11.69 -0.63 7.88
C GLU A 30 -10.78 -1.09 9.04
N PRO A 31 -11.36 -1.71 10.10
CA PRO A 31 -10.57 -2.29 11.18
C PRO A 31 -9.80 -3.52 10.68
N VAL A 32 -8.49 -3.58 10.99
CA VAL A 32 -7.65 -4.75 10.70
C VAL A 32 -8.15 -5.92 11.55
N SER A 33 -8.53 -7.01 10.88
CA SER A 33 -9.02 -8.23 11.52
C SER A 33 -8.12 -9.39 11.11
N LEU A 34 -7.64 -10.14 12.11
CA LEU A 34 -6.91 -11.39 11.86
C LEU A 34 -7.91 -12.54 11.85
N MET A 35 -8.09 -13.15 10.68
CA MET A 35 -8.88 -14.38 10.53
C MET A 35 -7.95 -15.59 10.57
N VAL A 36 -8.33 -16.63 11.30
CA VAL A 36 -7.63 -17.91 11.36
C VAL A 36 -8.57 -19.03 10.94
N GLY A 37 -8.08 -19.92 10.07
CA GLY A 37 -8.87 -20.98 9.45
C GLY A 37 -9.48 -20.54 8.11
N ASP A 38 -9.96 -21.52 7.34
CA ASP A 38 -10.55 -21.31 6.01
C ASP A 38 -12.05 -21.62 5.99
N GLY A 39 -12.81 -20.84 5.21
CA GLY A 39 -14.22 -21.11 4.96
C GLY A 39 -15.10 -21.04 6.21
N LYS A 40 -15.75 -22.16 6.56
CA LYS A 40 -16.71 -22.24 7.67
C LYS A 40 -16.06 -22.28 9.06
N GLU A 41 -14.78 -22.62 9.13
CA GLU A 41 -14.00 -22.71 10.38
C GLU A 41 -13.24 -21.40 10.68
N ALA A 42 -13.48 -20.35 9.89
CA ALA A 42 -12.80 -19.08 10.07
C ALA A 42 -13.23 -18.40 11.39
N SER A 43 -12.26 -18.20 12.28
CA SER A 43 -12.43 -17.50 13.56
C SER A 43 -11.71 -16.16 13.53
N VAL A 44 -12.32 -15.13 14.13
CA VAL A 44 -11.70 -13.81 14.27
C VAL A 44 -10.91 -13.78 15.58
N ILE A 45 -9.60 -13.52 15.48
CA ILE A 45 -8.78 -13.29 16.66
C ILE A 45 -8.89 -11.81 17.05
N HIS A 46 -9.42 -11.57 18.25
CA HIS A 46 -9.42 -10.25 18.86
C HIS A 46 -8.03 -9.94 19.42
N LEU A 47 -7.26 -9.15 18.67
CA LEU A 47 -5.99 -8.58 19.12
C LEU A 47 -6.26 -7.36 20.01
N SER A 48 -5.32 -7.03 20.90
CA SER A 48 -5.43 -5.82 21.71
C SER A 48 -5.43 -4.57 20.82
N ALA A 49 -6.16 -3.53 21.24
CA ALA A 49 -6.28 -2.29 20.48
C ALA A 49 -4.90 -1.64 20.24
N ASP A 50 -4.00 -1.70 21.23
CA ASP A 50 -2.65 -1.15 21.13
C ASP A 50 -1.80 -1.91 20.10
N TYR A 51 -1.88 -3.24 20.09
CA TYR A 51 -1.14 -4.07 19.13
C TYR A 51 -1.65 -3.85 17.69
N LEU A 52 -2.97 -3.79 17.51
CA LEU A 52 -3.56 -3.44 16.21
C LEU A 52 -3.18 -2.02 15.78
N GLY A 53 -3.16 -1.07 16.71
CA GLY A 53 -2.74 0.31 16.46
C GLY A 53 -1.30 0.37 15.98
N GLN A 54 -0.40 -0.36 16.62
CA GLN A 54 1.01 -0.45 16.21
C GLN A 54 1.18 -1.09 14.84
N MET A 55 0.52 -2.21 14.56
CA MET A 55 0.57 -2.85 13.24
C MET A 55 0.05 -1.90 12.15
N VAL A 56 -1.08 -1.23 12.39
CA VAL A 56 -1.65 -0.27 11.44
C VAL A 56 -0.69 0.90 11.20
N PHE A 57 -0.03 1.38 12.25
CA PHE A 57 0.96 2.44 12.15
C PHE A 57 2.16 2.03 11.29
N GLU A 58 2.75 0.86 11.56
CA GLU A 58 3.91 0.35 10.82
C GLU A 58 3.59 0.08 9.35
N VAL A 59 2.44 -0.53 9.05
CA VAL A 59 2.00 -0.76 7.67
C VAL A 59 1.75 0.56 6.94
N LYS A 60 1.12 1.55 7.60
CA LYS A 60 0.94 2.89 7.01
C LYS A 60 2.28 3.56 6.72
N ALA A 61 3.23 3.49 7.64
CA ALA A 61 4.56 4.05 7.45
C ALA A 61 5.29 3.38 6.26
N SER A 62 5.16 2.06 6.12
CA SER A 62 5.73 1.32 4.99
C SER A 62 5.07 1.71 3.65
N LEU A 63 3.75 1.85 3.60
CA LEU A 63 3.03 2.29 2.40
C LEU A 63 3.40 3.73 2.02
N ASP A 64 3.56 4.62 3.00
CA ASP A 64 3.97 6.01 2.78
C ASP A 64 5.38 6.10 2.19
N ASP A 65 6.30 5.27 2.68
CA ASP A 65 7.67 5.20 2.14
C ASP A 65 7.71 4.62 0.72
N GLN A 66 6.88 3.61 0.43
CA GLN A 66 6.73 3.06 -0.92
C GLN A 66 6.20 4.11 -1.90
N ILE A 67 5.13 4.83 -1.54
CA ILE A 67 4.56 5.90 -2.37
C ILE A 67 5.60 7.01 -2.60
N LYS A 68 6.33 7.41 -1.57
CA LYS A 68 7.38 8.42 -1.68
C LYS A 68 8.49 7.98 -2.62
N THR A 69 8.93 6.73 -2.52
CA THR A 69 9.97 6.14 -3.38
C THR A 69 9.51 6.09 -4.84
N ILE A 70 8.27 5.67 -5.10
CA ILE A 70 7.71 5.63 -6.45
C ILE A 70 7.59 7.05 -7.03
N ASN A 71 7.09 8.02 -6.26
CA ASN A 71 6.98 9.40 -6.72
C ASN A 71 8.34 10.02 -7.05
N ALA A 72 9.38 9.72 -6.27
CA ALA A 72 10.74 10.14 -6.57
C ALA A 72 11.24 9.53 -7.89
N ALA A 73 11.03 8.22 -8.10
CA ALA A 73 11.40 7.55 -9.35
C ALA A 73 10.65 8.11 -10.58
N LEU A 74 9.36 8.41 -10.46
CA LEU A 74 8.58 9.05 -11.52
C LEU A 74 9.12 10.45 -11.84
N THR A 75 9.43 11.24 -10.80
CA THR A 75 9.99 12.59 -10.96
C THR A 75 11.36 12.56 -11.64
N GLU A 76 12.23 11.61 -11.29
CA GLU A 76 13.54 11.40 -11.94
C GLU A 76 13.38 11.03 -13.43
N MET A 77 12.30 10.34 -13.79
CA MET A 77 11.97 10.03 -15.18
C MET A 77 11.34 11.22 -15.93
N GLY A 78 11.10 12.35 -15.26
CA GLY A 78 10.41 13.51 -15.83
C GLY A 78 8.91 13.30 -16.01
N VAL A 79 8.33 12.35 -15.27
CA VAL A 79 6.89 12.10 -15.19
C VAL A 79 6.37 12.73 -13.91
N GLU A 80 5.37 13.60 -14.03
CA GLU A 80 4.74 14.21 -12.87
C GLU A 80 3.89 13.14 -12.15
N PRO A 81 4.13 12.90 -10.84
CA PRO A 81 3.47 11.83 -10.09
C PRO A 81 1.97 12.06 -9.91
#